data_AF-A0A2H9TC08-F1
#
_entry.id   AF-A0A2H9TC08-F1
#
_cell.length_a   1.000
_cell.length_b   1.000
_cell.length_c   1.000
_cell.angle_alpha   90.00
_cell.angle_beta   90.00
_cell.angle_gamma   90.00
#
_symmetry.space_group_name_H-M   'P 1'
#
loop_
_entity.id
_entity.type
_entity.pdbx_description
1 polymer ?
#
loop_
_entity_poly.entity_id
_entity_poly.type
_entity_poly.pdbx_seq_one_letter_code
_entity_poly.pdbx_strand_id
1 'polypeptide(L)'
;MIPGHFMPLLMSFPIRKNNISWKECLLVAILSLMALVLSGCSWFGEGRTDQQQGAASIGHWQTTQRWAFHGMPEKLAAMTQQKVTLSARCYFRPEVLRLKVFRQGIMLPVLGVSESLSMAPHLEHTSEMFNLLQEYWKLGNPMENFFFYQRLLSSVEHACPPNLNRDIPSCAYLKWLPFVGQGSHGSLYDESRMERWLKEHPDVSYIIYQPAEIYQSETLFNLGYSLHKEAITRQPAEKRWKAVEPWLGKFRIDWYTLSKPGKMPALTPVNRVGFCEMVWEELEEKKAEFSRHLTVSQMQQIHQVLWPEFCQVVSDFMEELTVAESDSVK
;
A
#
# COMPACT_ATOMS: atom_id res chain seq x y z
N MET A 1 56.66 27.20 48.48
CA MET A 1 55.38 26.51 48.76
C MET A 1 54.93 25.83 47.48
N ILE A 2 54.37 24.64 47.64
CA ILE A 2 54.37 23.48 46.72
C ILE A 2 53.89 23.81 45.29
N PRO A 3 54.69 23.49 44.24
CA PRO A 3 54.23 23.50 42.85
C PRO A 3 53.66 22.14 42.43
N GLY A 4 52.47 22.15 41.83
CA GLY A 4 51.81 20.96 41.30
C GLY A 4 52.35 20.58 39.92
N HIS A 5 53.12 19.50 39.86
CA HIS A 5 53.60 18.87 38.64
C HIS A 5 52.45 18.18 37.88
N PHE A 6 52.22 18.59 36.63
CA PHE A 6 51.49 17.81 35.64
C PHE A 6 52.46 16.82 34.98
N MET A 7 52.22 15.53 35.16
CA MET A 7 52.91 14.43 34.47
C MET A 7 51.96 13.79 33.43
N PRO A 8 52.42 13.46 32.21
CA PRO A 8 51.60 12.82 31.20
C PRO A 8 51.54 11.29 31.41
N LEU A 9 50.33 10.73 31.42
CA LEU A 9 50.08 9.29 31.40
C LEU A 9 50.24 8.77 29.97
N LEU A 10 51.39 8.16 29.68
CA LEU A 10 51.60 7.30 28.52
C LEU A 10 50.84 5.99 28.73
N MET A 11 49.75 5.79 28.00
CA MET A 11 49.10 4.48 27.87
C MET A 11 49.84 3.65 26.83
N SER A 12 50.54 2.63 27.31
CA SER A 12 51.15 1.56 26.51
C SER A 12 50.05 0.59 26.03
N PHE A 13 49.81 0.53 24.72
CA PHE A 13 48.99 -0.54 24.12
C PHE A 13 49.86 -1.77 23.83
N PRO A 14 49.46 -2.99 24.22
CA PRO A 14 50.16 -4.20 23.85
C PRO A 14 49.88 -4.56 22.38
N ILE A 15 50.93 -4.61 21.56
CA ILE A 15 50.91 -5.16 20.21
C ILE A 15 50.74 -6.68 20.32
N ARG A 16 49.51 -7.18 20.14
CA ARG A 16 49.25 -8.59 19.86
C ARG A 16 49.63 -8.88 18.41
N LYS A 17 50.63 -9.77 18.21
CA LYS A 17 50.84 -10.45 16.94
C LYS A 17 49.64 -11.36 16.67
N ASN A 18 48.68 -10.88 15.89
CA ASN A 18 47.60 -11.72 15.37
C ASN A 18 48.12 -12.49 14.15
N ASN A 19 48.15 -13.82 14.27
CA ASN A 19 48.20 -14.71 13.12
C ASN A 19 46.89 -14.54 12.34
N ILE A 20 46.94 -13.76 11.27
CA ILE A 20 45.83 -13.60 10.34
C ILE A 20 45.64 -14.95 9.64
N SER A 21 44.49 -15.57 9.94
CA SER A 21 44.06 -16.82 9.32
C SER A 21 43.76 -16.57 7.84
N TRP A 22 44.27 -17.42 6.95
CA TRP A 22 44.04 -17.34 5.50
C TRP A 22 42.56 -17.27 5.10
N LYS A 23 41.66 -17.69 5.98
CA LYS A 23 40.20 -17.59 5.79
C LYS A 23 39.69 -16.14 5.81
N GLU A 24 40.34 -15.23 6.52
CA GLU A 24 39.95 -13.81 6.57
C GLU A 24 40.42 -13.05 5.33
N CYS A 25 41.59 -13.40 4.77
CA CYS A 25 42.06 -12.84 3.50
C CYS A 25 41.16 -13.23 2.31
N LEU A 26 40.62 -14.46 2.30
CA LEU A 26 39.72 -14.92 1.23
C LEU A 26 38.39 -14.14 1.23
N LEU A 27 37.89 -13.78 2.41
CA LEU A 27 36.62 -13.06 2.57
C LEU A 27 36.74 -11.60 2.12
N VAL A 28 37.87 -10.95 2.37
CA VAL A 28 38.15 -9.59 1.88
C VAL A 28 38.33 -9.59 0.35
N ALA A 29 38.96 -10.61 -0.23
CA ALA A 29 39.10 -10.72 -1.69
C ALA A 29 37.75 -10.92 -2.41
N ILE A 30 36.85 -11.72 -1.84
CA ILE A 30 35.50 -11.95 -2.39
C ILE A 30 34.64 -10.69 -2.30
N LEU A 31 34.70 -9.96 -1.18
CA LEU A 31 33.98 -8.69 -1.03
C LEU A 31 34.50 -7.59 -1.98
N SER A 32 35.81 -7.59 -2.27
CA SER A 32 36.39 -6.63 -3.23
C SER A 32 35.96 -6.91 -4.68
N LEU A 33 35.77 -8.18 -5.05
CA LEU A 33 35.36 -8.58 -6.40
C LEU A 33 33.87 -8.29 -6.66
N MET A 34 33.00 -8.34 -5.65
CA MET A 34 31.59 -7.97 -5.81
C MET A 34 31.37 -6.46 -5.97
N ALA A 35 32.23 -5.61 -5.40
CA ALA A 35 32.15 -4.15 -5.57
C ALA A 35 32.47 -3.69 -7.01
N LEU A 36 33.28 -4.46 -7.74
CA LEU A 36 33.64 -4.18 -9.14
C LEU A 36 32.54 -4.58 -10.15
N VAL A 37 31.62 -5.48 -9.79
CA VAL A 37 30.51 -5.88 -10.66
C VAL A 37 29.32 -4.90 -10.57
N LEU A 38 29.21 -4.12 -9.49
CA LEU A 38 28.09 -3.20 -9.26
C LEU A 38 28.33 -1.76 -9.76
N SER A 39 29.51 -1.43 -10.28
CA SER A 39 29.86 -0.07 -10.73
C SER A 39 29.89 0.11 -12.25
N GLY A 40 29.52 -0.92 -13.03
CA GLY A 40 29.61 -0.92 -14.49
C GLY A 40 28.26 -0.87 -15.21
N CYS A 41 27.41 0.12 -14.97
CA CYS A 41 26.27 0.47 -15.84
C CYS A 41 25.79 1.90 -15.58
N SER A 42 26.57 2.88 -16.02
CA SER A 42 26.06 4.24 -16.25
C SER A 42 26.86 4.86 -17.38
N TRP A 43 26.23 5.10 -18.53
CA TRP A 43 26.48 6.29 -19.36
C TRP A 43 25.47 6.43 -20.51
N PHE A 44 24.78 7.58 -20.46
CA PHE A 44 24.24 8.44 -21.51
C PHE A 44 23.15 8.00 -22.50
N GLY A 45 22.08 8.80 -22.47
CA GLY A 45 21.06 8.92 -23.50
C GLY A 45 20.14 10.12 -23.18
N GLU A 46 20.69 11.33 -23.26
CA GLU A 46 19.94 12.58 -23.17
C GLU A 46 19.15 12.77 -24.49
N GLY A 47 17.83 12.61 -24.41
CA GLY A 47 16.93 12.66 -25.55
C GLY A 47 15.50 12.88 -25.09
N ARG A 48 15.01 14.11 -25.35
CA ARG A 48 13.61 14.54 -25.49
C ARG A 48 12.61 13.37 -25.48
N THR A 49 11.87 13.20 -24.39
CA THR A 49 10.85 12.13 -24.29
C THR A 49 9.58 12.58 -25.00
N ASP A 50 9.48 12.15 -26.26
CA ASP A 50 8.21 11.97 -26.93
C ASP A 50 7.31 11.07 -26.09
N GLN A 51 6.02 11.36 -26.17
CA GLN A 51 4.89 10.60 -25.65
C GLN A 51 4.98 9.15 -26.18
N GLN A 52 5.71 8.27 -25.47
CA GLN A 52 5.76 6.85 -25.80
C GLN A 52 4.42 6.21 -25.40
N GLN A 53 3.47 6.22 -26.33
CA GLN A 53 2.34 5.28 -26.32
C GLN A 53 2.93 3.86 -26.34
N GLY A 54 2.86 3.18 -25.20
CA GLY A 54 3.35 1.81 -25.05
C GLY A 54 2.57 0.88 -25.97
N ALA A 55 3.28 0.28 -26.93
CA ALA A 55 2.74 -0.86 -27.67
C ALA A 55 2.44 -1.98 -26.67
N ALA A 56 1.17 -2.41 -26.60
CA ALA A 56 0.75 -3.55 -25.81
C ALA A 56 1.52 -4.80 -26.25
N SER A 57 2.49 -5.23 -25.45
CA SER A 57 3.17 -6.50 -25.66
C SER A 57 2.15 -7.62 -25.48
N ILE A 58 2.00 -8.49 -26.49
CA ILE A 58 1.06 -9.60 -26.50
C ILE A 58 1.26 -10.43 -25.22
N GLY A 59 0.32 -10.30 -24.27
CA GLY A 59 0.30 -11.03 -23.01
C GLY A 59 0.27 -10.18 -21.74
N HIS A 60 0.49 -8.87 -21.76
CA HIS A 60 0.27 -8.01 -20.59
C HIS A 60 -0.20 -6.63 -21.05
N TRP A 61 -1.23 -6.08 -20.41
CA TRP A 61 -1.63 -4.68 -20.64
C TRP A 61 -0.95 -3.83 -19.60
N GLN A 62 -0.09 -2.93 -20.05
CA GLN A 62 0.62 -2.01 -19.19
C GLN A 62 0.64 -0.64 -19.84
N THR A 63 0.28 0.38 -19.07
CA THR A 63 0.45 1.78 -19.46
C THR A 63 1.19 2.51 -18.35
N THR A 64 2.07 3.43 -18.74
CA THR A 64 2.77 4.32 -17.84
C THR A 64 2.62 5.74 -18.39
N GLN A 65 2.12 6.64 -17.57
CA GLN A 65 1.93 8.03 -17.94
C GLN A 65 2.66 8.92 -16.93
N ARG A 66 3.19 10.06 -17.39
CA ARG A 66 3.84 11.05 -16.53
C ARG A 66 3.47 12.44 -17.05
N TRP A 67 2.94 13.29 -16.17
CA TRP A 67 2.51 14.63 -16.54
C TRP A 67 2.74 15.65 -15.44
N ALA A 68 2.75 16.91 -15.89
CA ALA A 68 2.78 18.07 -15.03
C ALA A 68 1.39 18.36 -14.48
N PHE A 69 1.26 18.48 -13.16
CA PHE A 69 0.02 18.86 -12.52
C PHE A 69 0.07 20.31 -12.03
N HIS A 70 -0.95 21.09 -12.39
CA HIS A 70 -1.02 22.52 -12.09
C HIS A 70 -2.18 22.88 -11.13
N GLY A 71 -2.96 21.90 -10.67
CA GLY A 71 -4.14 22.12 -9.83
C GLY A 71 -3.88 22.18 -8.33
N MET A 72 -2.62 22.18 -7.87
CA MET A 72 -2.32 22.21 -6.44
C MET A 72 -2.66 23.58 -5.81
N PRO A 73 -3.28 23.60 -4.61
CA PRO A 73 -3.50 24.84 -3.86
C PRO A 73 -2.20 25.61 -3.62
N GLU A 74 -2.24 26.94 -3.72
CA GLU A 74 -1.04 27.80 -3.60
C GLU A 74 -0.21 27.52 -2.34
N LYS A 75 -0.88 27.26 -1.20
CA LYS A 75 -0.20 26.95 0.07
C LYS A 75 0.60 25.65 0.01
N LEU A 76 0.12 24.66 -0.74
CA LEU A 76 0.80 23.38 -0.93
C LEU A 76 1.89 23.50 -2.01
N ALA A 77 1.61 24.21 -3.10
CA ALA A 77 2.59 24.50 -4.15
C ALA A 77 3.79 25.33 -3.63
N ALA A 78 3.55 26.25 -2.69
CA ALA A 78 4.62 27.03 -2.06
C ALA A 78 5.56 26.17 -1.21
N MET A 79 5.05 25.08 -0.60
CA MET A 79 5.89 24.14 0.16
C MET A 79 6.83 23.36 -0.75
N THR A 80 6.45 23.13 -2.00
CA THR A 80 7.22 22.27 -2.91
C THR A 80 8.28 23.03 -3.68
N GLN A 81 8.14 24.36 -3.81
CA GLN A 81 9.01 25.24 -4.61
C GLN A 81 9.25 24.72 -6.04
N GLN A 82 8.44 23.75 -6.48
CA GLN A 82 8.67 22.89 -7.64
C GLN A 82 7.33 22.55 -8.28
N LYS A 83 7.42 22.32 -9.59
CA LYS A 83 6.37 21.76 -10.42
C LYS A 83 5.95 20.41 -9.84
N VAL A 84 4.65 20.15 -9.74
CA VAL A 84 4.12 18.87 -9.25
C VAL A 84 4.12 17.92 -10.43
N THR A 85 4.82 16.80 -10.31
CA THR A 85 4.86 15.76 -11.33
C THR A 85 4.13 14.53 -10.81
N LEU A 86 3.13 14.10 -11.58
CA LEU A 86 2.39 12.87 -11.32
C LEU A 86 2.90 11.80 -12.28
N SER A 87 3.10 10.59 -11.76
CA SER A 87 3.24 9.40 -12.57
C SER A 87 2.18 8.39 -12.24
N ALA A 88 1.61 7.80 -13.28
CA ALA A 88 0.65 6.74 -13.21
C ALA A 88 1.17 5.49 -13.89
N ARG A 89 0.83 4.33 -13.33
CA ARG A 89 1.12 3.01 -13.88
C ARG A 89 -0.07 2.12 -13.66
N CYS A 90 -0.65 1.61 -14.75
CA CYS A 90 -1.62 0.53 -14.70
C CYS A 90 -1.04 -0.71 -15.36
N TYR A 91 -1.38 -1.88 -14.82
CA TYR A 91 -0.90 -3.16 -15.28
C TYR A 91 -1.94 -4.24 -15.02
N PHE A 92 -2.30 -5.01 -16.05
CA PHE A 92 -3.18 -6.18 -16.00
C PHE A 92 -2.54 -7.41 -16.65
N ARG A 93 -2.69 -8.55 -15.97
CA ARG A 93 -2.39 -9.87 -16.53
C ARG A 93 -3.55 -10.39 -17.40
N PRO A 94 -3.30 -11.30 -18.36
CA PRO A 94 -4.32 -11.91 -19.21
C PRO A 94 -5.51 -12.48 -18.45
N GLU A 95 -5.26 -13.04 -17.27
CA GLU A 95 -6.27 -13.68 -16.44
C GLU A 95 -7.35 -12.70 -15.97
N VAL A 96 -7.08 -11.40 -15.96
CA VAL A 96 -8.05 -10.38 -15.56
C VAL A 96 -9.28 -10.38 -16.47
N LEU A 97 -9.13 -10.69 -17.76
CA LEU A 97 -10.23 -10.73 -18.72
C LEU A 97 -11.28 -11.79 -18.34
N ARG A 98 -10.84 -12.89 -17.74
CA ARG A 98 -11.73 -13.96 -17.28
C ARG A 98 -12.62 -13.53 -16.11
N LEU A 99 -12.25 -12.47 -15.40
CA LEU A 99 -13.03 -11.94 -14.29
C LEU A 99 -14.22 -11.10 -14.76
N LYS A 100 -14.12 -10.44 -15.92
CA LYS A 100 -15.20 -9.57 -16.46
C LYS A 100 -16.48 -10.34 -16.80
N VAL A 101 -16.37 -11.56 -17.33
CA VAL A 101 -17.48 -12.17 -18.09
C VAL A 101 -18.53 -12.87 -17.21
N PHE A 102 -18.15 -13.46 -16.07
CA PHE A 102 -19.06 -14.39 -15.37
C PHE A 102 -19.18 -14.22 -13.86
N ARG A 103 -18.46 -13.29 -13.25
CA ARG A 103 -18.28 -13.34 -11.81
C ARG A 103 -18.40 -11.98 -11.13
N GLN A 104 -18.94 -11.99 -9.92
CA GLN A 104 -19.12 -10.79 -9.13
C GLN A 104 -17.80 -10.43 -8.44
N GLY A 105 -17.50 -9.14 -8.40
CA GLY A 105 -16.37 -8.57 -7.66
C GLY A 105 -16.83 -7.86 -6.40
N ILE A 106 -16.02 -7.93 -5.35
CA ILE A 106 -16.21 -7.06 -4.18
C ILE A 106 -15.20 -5.93 -4.23
N MET A 107 -15.68 -4.69 -4.14
CA MET A 107 -14.81 -3.52 -4.06
C MET A 107 -14.78 -3.00 -2.63
N LEU A 108 -13.62 -3.05 -1.99
CA LEU A 108 -13.43 -2.39 -0.70
C LEU A 108 -13.49 -0.86 -0.87
N PRO A 109 -13.95 -0.13 0.17
CA PRO A 109 -14.02 1.31 0.10
C PRO A 109 -12.64 1.94 -0.10
N VAL A 110 -12.64 3.05 -0.83
CA VAL A 110 -11.51 3.97 -0.89
C VAL A 110 -11.33 4.56 0.51
N LEU A 111 -10.09 4.59 1.00
CA LEU A 111 -9.77 5.02 2.35
C LEU A 111 -9.24 6.44 2.25
N GLY A 112 -9.82 7.33 3.05
CA GLY A 112 -9.32 8.68 3.25
C GLY A 112 -8.69 8.83 4.63
N VAL A 113 -7.87 9.86 4.79
CA VAL A 113 -7.31 10.23 6.09
C VAL A 113 -8.33 11.09 6.86
N SER A 114 -8.73 10.60 8.03
CA SER A 114 -9.57 11.34 8.98
C SER A 114 -8.76 12.36 9.79
N GLU A 115 -9.45 13.30 10.44
CA GLU A 115 -8.84 14.31 11.34
C GLU A 115 -7.98 13.69 12.45
N SER A 116 -8.29 12.48 12.86
CA SER A 116 -7.57 11.77 13.92
C SER A 116 -6.35 10.97 13.43
N LEU A 117 -5.91 11.18 12.18
CA LEU A 117 -4.83 10.40 11.53
C LEU A 117 -5.15 8.90 11.44
N SER A 118 -6.43 8.53 11.45
CA SER A 118 -6.88 7.19 11.06
C SER A 118 -7.31 7.16 9.59
N MET A 119 -7.18 6.00 8.95
CA MET A 119 -7.72 5.80 7.61
C MET A 119 -9.13 5.22 7.70
N ALA A 120 -10.09 5.74 6.96
CA ALA A 120 -11.47 5.26 7.03
C ALA A 120 -12.16 5.43 5.67
N PRO A 121 -13.29 4.74 5.42
CA PRO A 121 -14.02 4.84 4.17
C PRO A 121 -14.35 6.30 3.80
N HIS A 122 -13.87 6.73 2.64
CA HIS A 122 -14.23 8.00 2.02
C HIS A 122 -15.36 7.74 1.04
N LEU A 123 -16.60 8.01 1.46
CA LEU A 123 -17.80 7.58 0.73
C LEU A 123 -17.92 8.21 -0.67
N GLU A 124 -17.58 9.49 -0.80
CA GLU A 124 -17.64 10.19 -2.10
C GLU A 124 -16.69 9.56 -3.11
N HIS A 125 -15.39 9.51 -2.79
CA HIS A 125 -14.37 8.81 -3.59
C HIS A 125 -14.72 7.34 -3.86
N THR A 126 -15.26 6.63 -2.86
CA THR A 126 -15.70 5.24 -3.04
C THR A 126 -16.82 5.15 -4.06
N SER A 127 -17.82 6.03 -3.99
CA SER A 127 -18.94 6.05 -4.93
C SER A 127 -18.47 6.37 -6.35
N GLU A 128 -17.57 7.34 -6.50
CA GLU A 128 -17.04 7.74 -7.80
C GLU A 128 -16.28 6.58 -8.47
N MET A 129 -15.34 5.97 -7.76
CA MET A 129 -14.59 4.82 -8.27
C MET A 129 -15.48 3.59 -8.48
N PHE A 130 -16.47 3.37 -7.61
CA PHE A 130 -17.43 2.27 -7.79
C PHE A 130 -18.23 2.45 -9.08
N ASN A 131 -18.77 3.64 -9.33
CA ASN A 131 -19.54 3.93 -10.53
C ASN A 131 -18.69 3.76 -11.78
N LEU A 132 -17.46 4.31 -11.78
CA LEU A 132 -16.49 4.15 -12.86
C LEU A 132 -16.23 2.66 -13.14
N LEU A 133 -15.86 1.89 -12.11
CA LEU A 133 -15.50 0.49 -12.29
C LEU A 133 -16.69 -0.39 -12.64
N GLN A 134 -17.91 -0.06 -12.20
CA GLN A 134 -19.11 -0.84 -12.49
C GLN A 134 -19.45 -0.88 -13.99
N GLU A 135 -19.02 0.12 -14.77
CA GLU A 135 -19.17 0.14 -16.24
C GLU A 135 -18.33 -0.95 -16.92
N TYR A 136 -17.20 -1.31 -16.32
CA TYR A 136 -16.22 -2.26 -16.89
C TYR A 136 -16.20 -3.62 -16.17
N TRP A 137 -16.67 -3.66 -14.92
CA TRP A 137 -16.60 -4.80 -14.03
C TRP A 137 -17.96 -5.09 -13.41
N LYS A 138 -18.33 -6.37 -13.35
CA LYS A 138 -19.51 -6.79 -12.59
C LYS A 138 -19.20 -6.74 -11.09
N LEU A 139 -19.43 -5.60 -10.46
CA LEU A 139 -19.29 -5.43 -9.02
C LEU A 139 -20.56 -5.84 -8.26
N GLY A 140 -20.39 -6.29 -7.02
CA GLY A 140 -21.48 -6.49 -6.09
C GLY A 140 -22.11 -5.19 -5.66
N ASN A 141 -23.30 -5.28 -5.07
CA ASN A 141 -24.02 -4.06 -4.72
C ASN A 141 -23.25 -3.27 -3.63
N PRO A 142 -23.43 -1.95 -3.54
CA PRO A 142 -22.68 -1.13 -2.58
C PRO A 142 -22.81 -1.59 -1.12
N MET A 143 -23.96 -2.16 -0.75
CA MET A 143 -24.20 -2.66 0.60
C MET A 143 -23.38 -3.93 0.90
N GLU A 144 -23.33 -4.88 -0.03
CA GLU A 144 -22.49 -6.09 0.08
C GLU A 144 -21.02 -5.73 0.24
N ASN A 145 -20.53 -4.79 -0.59
CA ASN A 145 -19.17 -4.28 -0.53
C ASN A 145 -18.84 -3.68 0.85
N PHE A 146 -19.76 -2.86 1.37
CA PHE A 146 -19.58 -2.23 2.68
C PHE A 146 -19.69 -3.25 3.84
N PHE A 147 -20.60 -4.21 3.77
CA PHE A 147 -20.71 -5.28 4.77
C PHE A 147 -19.47 -6.16 4.79
N PHE A 148 -18.88 -6.45 3.63
CA PHE A 148 -17.62 -7.19 3.56
C PHE A 148 -16.48 -6.41 4.25
N TYR A 149 -16.38 -5.10 4.02
CA TYR A 149 -15.42 -4.24 4.72
C TYR A 149 -15.64 -4.21 6.25
N GLN A 150 -16.89 -4.06 6.71
CA GLN A 150 -17.21 -4.12 8.12
C GLN A 150 -16.84 -5.49 8.73
N ARG A 151 -17.12 -6.58 8.00
CA ARG A 151 -16.76 -7.92 8.44
C ARG A 151 -15.25 -8.08 8.55
N LEU A 152 -14.48 -7.55 7.60
CA LEU A 152 -13.01 -7.49 7.65
C LEU A 152 -12.53 -6.76 8.92
N LEU A 153 -13.01 -5.55 9.19
CA LEU A 153 -12.62 -4.83 10.41
C LEU A 153 -13.02 -5.58 11.69
N SER A 154 -14.25 -6.10 11.75
CA SER A 154 -14.73 -6.87 12.91
C SER A 154 -13.96 -8.17 13.12
N SER A 155 -13.33 -8.72 12.08
CA SER A 155 -12.51 -9.93 12.18
C SER A 155 -11.17 -9.66 12.87
N VAL A 156 -10.65 -8.44 12.76
CA VAL A 156 -9.48 -7.97 13.52
C VAL A 156 -9.82 -7.82 15.00
N GLU A 157 -10.98 -7.20 15.29
CA GLU A 157 -11.50 -7.07 16.67
C GLU A 157 -11.81 -8.43 17.32
N HIS A 158 -12.09 -9.46 16.51
CA HIS A 158 -12.30 -10.82 16.99
C HIS A 158 -10.98 -11.59 17.21
N ALA A 159 -9.99 -11.40 16.34
CA ALA A 159 -8.69 -12.08 16.44
C ALA A 159 -7.86 -11.63 17.66
N CYS A 160 -8.10 -10.41 18.16
CA CYS A 160 -7.48 -9.88 19.38
C CYS A 160 -5.95 -10.04 19.43
N PRO A 161 -5.21 -9.47 18.46
CA PRO A 161 -3.77 -9.63 18.36
C PRO A 161 -3.04 -9.15 19.62
N PRO A 162 -1.86 -9.74 19.93
CA PRO A 162 -1.10 -9.39 21.12
C PRO A 162 -0.82 -7.89 21.13
N ASN A 163 -1.15 -7.20 22.23
CA ASN A 163 -1.14 -5.74 22.44
C ASN A 163 -2.45 -4.99 22.10
N LEU A 164 -3.49 -5.67 21.62
CA LEU A 164 -4.80 -5.07 21.37
C LEU A 164 -5.68 -5.12 22.64
N ASN A 165 -5.28 -4.36 23.67
CA ASN A 165 -5.97 -4.23 24.96
C ASN A 165 -7.01 -3.10 24.96
N ARG A 166 -7.84 -2.98 23.92
CA ARG A 166 -9.05 -2.17 24.05
C ARG A 166 -10.06 -2.91 24.92
N ASP A 167 -11.02 -2.17 25.47
CA ASP A 167 -12.23 -2.68 26.13
C ASP A 167 -13.17 -3.40 25.12
N ILE A 168 -12.62 -4.18 24.19
CA ILE A 168 -13.42 -5.02 23.29
C ILE A 168 -13.78 -6.26 24.09
N PRO A 169 -15.07 -6.53 24.35
CA PRO A 169 -15.48 -7.68 25.15
C PRO A 169 -14.92 -8.99 24.61
N SER A 170 -14.76 -9.14 23.29
CA SER A 170 -14.11 -10.31 22.67
C SER A 170 -12.67 -10.51 23.15
N CYS A 171 -11.87 -9.44 23.26
CA CYS A 171 -10.46 -9.53 23.67
C CYS A 171 -10.29 -9.68 25.17
N ALA A 172 -11.19 -9.08 25.96
CA ALA A 172 -11.28 -9.39 27.38
C ALA A 172 -11.65 -10.87 27.56
N TYR A 173 -12.69 -11.34 26.87
CA TYR A 173 -13.20 -12.71 26.96
C TYR A 173 -12.19 -13.76 26.48
N LEU A 174 -11.41 -13.48 25.43
CA LEU A 174 -10.33 -14.35 24.96
C LEU A 174 -9.28 -14.61 26.07
N LYS A 175 -8.93 -13.58 26.86
CA LYS A 175 -8.01 -13.74 28.01
C LYS A 175 -8.59 -14.67 29.09
N TRP A 176 -9.92 -14.74 29.19
CA TRP A 176 -10.63 -15.62 30.14
C TRP A 176 -10.93 -17.01 29.57
N LEU A 177 -10.84 -17.20 28.24
CA LEU A 177 -11.03 -18.48 27.56
C LEU A 177 -9.73 -19.08 26.94
N PRO A 178 -8.62 -19.21 27.68
CA PRO A 178 -7.41 -19.85 27.15
C PRO A 178 -7.61 -21.34 26.78
N PHE A 179 -8.76 -21.94 27.14
CA PHE A 179 -9.06 -23.36 26.96
C PHE A 179 -9.87 -23.71 25.69
N VAL A 180 -10.34 -22.71 24.94
CA VAL A 180 -11.18 -22.93 23.74
C VAL A 180 -10.43 -22.40 22.52
N GLY A 181 -9.37 -23.10 22.13
CA GLY A 181 -8.53 -22.72 21.00
C GLY A 181 -9.36 -22.57 19.72
N GLN A 182 -9.65 -21.32 19.31
CA GLN A 182 -10.21 -20.97 18.00
C GLN A 182 -9.72 -19.60 17.48
N GLY A 183 -8.59 -19.10 17.99
CA GLY A 183 -7.87 -17.99 17.37
C GLY A 183 -6.54 -18.50 16.82
N SER A 184 -6.27 -18.33 15.52
CA SER A 184 -4.93 -18.60 15.00
C SER A 184 -3.96 -17.58 15.61
N HIS A 185 -3.10 -18.03 16.53
CA HIS A 185 -1.98 -17.23 17.01
C HIS A 185 -1.00 -17.01 15.85
N GLY A 186 -1.21 -15.97 15.05
CA GLY A 186 -0.35 -15.66 13.91
C GLY A 186 -0.98 -14.85 12.77
N SER A 187 -2.31 -14.74 12.70
CA SER A 187 -3.00 -13.89 11.70
C SER A 187 -3.49 -12.58 12.32
N LEU A 188 -3.50 -11.50 11.52
CA LEU A 188 -3.99 -10.18 11.93
C LEU A 188 -5.53 -10.15 12.04
N TYR A 189 -6.22 -11.12 11.45
CA TYR A 189 -7.67 -11.20 11.39
C TYR A 189 -8.17 -12.64 11.49
N ASP A 190 -9.44 -12.79 11.87
CA ASP A 190 -10.13 -14.07 11.86
C ASP A 190 -10.53 -14.44 10.41
N GLU A 191 -9.60 -15.09 9.71
CA GLU A 191 -9.77 -15.61 8.35
C GLU A 191 -11.03 -16.47 8.20
N SER A 192 -11.39 -17.24 9.25
CA SER A 192 -12.55 -18.14 9.20
C SER A 192 -13.87 -17.39 9.03
N ARG A 193 -14.00 -16.18 9.59
CA ARG A 193 -15.18 -15.32 9.42
C ARG A 193 -15.29 -14.80 7.99
N MET A 194 -14.16 -14.47 7.37
CA MET A 194 -14.11 -14.00 5.99
C MET A 194 -14.40 -15.14 5.00
N GLU A 195 -13.79 -16.32 5.22
CA GLU A 195 -14.07 -17.51 4.41
C GLU A 195 -15.54 -17.95 4.51
N ARG A 196 -16.16 -17.86 5.70
CA ARG A 196 -17.58 -18.20 5.86
C ARG A 196 -18.46 -17.29 5.01
N TRP A 197 -18.20 -15.98 5.02
CA TRP A 197 -18.92 -15.04 4.16
C TRP A 197 -18.74 -15.36 2.67
N LEU A 198 -17.51 -15.64 2.23
CA LEU A 198 -17.23 -15.99 0.83
C LEU A 198 -17.89 -17.32 0.41
N LYS A 199 -18.09 -18.26 1.34
CA LYS A 199 -18.85 -19.49 1.08
C LYS A 199 -20.34 -19.23 0.94
N GLU A 200 -20.87 -18.23 1.66
CA GLU A 200 -22.26 -17.77 1.54
C GLU A 200 -22.50 -16.96 0.24
N HIS A 201 -21.43 -16.42 -0.38
CA HIS A 201 -21.48 -15.63 -1.62
C HIS A 201 -20.61 -16.29 -2.72
N PRO A 202 -21.00 -17.47 -3.23
CA PRO A 202 -20.17 -18.28 -4.14
C PRO A 202 -19.95 -17.64 -5.52
N ASP A 203 -20.71 -16.61 -5.87
CA ASP A 203 -20.58 -15.82 -7.10
C ASP A 203 -19.48 -14.75 -7.04
N VAL A 204 -19.01 -14.42 -5.82
CA VAL A 204 -17.84 -13.57 -5.62
C VAL A 204 -16.57 -14.31 -6.01
N SER A 205 -15.72 -13.67 -6.80
CA SER A 205 -14.52 -14.33 -7.36
C SER A 205 -13.26 -13.49 -7.46
N TYR A 206 -13.42 -12.19 -7.29
CA TYR A 206 -12.31 -11.27 -7.18
C TYR A 206 -12.65 -10.20 -6.17
N ILE A 207 -11.61 -9.60 -5.62
CA ILE A 207 -11.72 -8.48 -4.71
C ILE A 207 -10.86 -7.35 -5.29
N ILE A 208 -11.42 -6.16 -5.33
CA ILE A 208 -10.72 -4.92 -5.61
C ILE A 208 -10.46 -4.25 -4.28
N TYR A 209 -9.21 -3.98 -3.96
CA TYR A 209 -8.84 -3.30 -2.74
C TYR A 209 -7.70 -2.32 -2.99
N GLN A 210 -7.56 -1.36 -2.08
CA GLN A 210 -6.34 -0.56 -1.98
C GLN A 210 -5.12 -1.44 -1.68
N PRO A 211 -3.89 -0.94 -1.67
CA PRO A 211 -2.71 -1.80 -1.58
C PRO A 211 -2.76 -2.83 -0.44
N ALA A 212 -2.46 -4.09 -0.75
CA ALA A 212 -2.47 -5.22 0.21
C ALA A 212 -1.71 -4.92 1.51
N GLU A 213 -0.66 -4.12 1.39
CA GLU A 213 0.22 -3.71 2.48
C GLU A 213 -0.55 -2.98 3.59
N ILE A 214 -1.66 -2.30 3.28
CA ILE A 214 -2.56 -1.70 4.29
C ILE A 214 -3.17 -2.79 5.17
N TYR A 215 -3.61 -3.89 4.56
CA TYR A 215 -4.35 -4.97 5.21
C TYR A 215 -3.44 -6.08 5.78
N GLN A 216 -2.15 -6.07 5.42
CA GLN A 216 -1.14 -7.02 5.91
C GLN A 216 -0.18 -6.43 6.95
N SER A 217 -0.33 -5.15 7.30
CA SER A 217 0.51 -4.47 8.28
C SER A 217 -0.28 -3.98 9.48
N GLU A 218 0.43 -3.46 10.49
CA GLU A 218 -0.19 -2.81 11.65
C GLU A 218 -1.05 -1.59 11.28
N THR A 219 -0.92 -1.09 10.03
CA THR A 219 -1.79 -0.07 9.46
C THR A 219 -3.27 -0.46 9.55
N LEU A 220 -3.58 -1.75 9.46
CA LEU A 220 -4.94 -2.27 9.62
C LEU A 220 -5.58 -1.85 10.95
N PHE A 221 -4.79 -1.72 12.02
CA PHE A 221 -5.26 -1.30 13.35
C PHE A 221 -5.67 0.17 13.42
N ASN A 222 -5.23 0.97 12.45
CA ASN A 222 -5.56 2.39 12.32
C ASN A 222 -6.72 2.61 11.34
N LEU A 223 -7.35 1.54 10.85
CA LEU A 223 -8.56 1.66 10.04
C LEU A 223 -9.78 1.96 10.91
N GLY A 224 -10.73 2.73 10.40
CA GLY A 224 -12.00 3.04 11.08
C GLY A 224 -13.21 2.62 10.25
N TYR A 225 -14.35 2.44 10.90
CA TYR A 225 -15.62 2.11 10.23
C TYR A 225 -16.19 3.28 9.40
N SER A 226 -15.79 4.52 9.70
CA SER A 226 -16.20 5.75 9.01
C SER A 226 -15.27 6.90 9.38
N LEU A 227 -15.16 7.95 8.55
CA LEU A 227 -14.29 9.12 8.80
C LEU A 227 -14.55 9.82 10.15
N HIS A 228 -15.78 9.75 10.67
CA HIS A 228 -16.17 10.36 11.95
C HIS A 228 -16.04 9.44 13.16
N LYS A 229 -15.62 8.19 12.97
CA LYS A 229 -15.43 7.22 14.05
C LYS A 229 -13.95 7.05 14.34
N GLU A 230 -13.63 6.75 15.59
CA GLU A 230 -12.27 6.33 15.95
C GLU A 230 -11.86 5.10 15.14
N ALA A 231 -10.55 4.96 14.91
CA ALA A 231 -9.97 3.70 14.44
C ALA A 231 -10.39 2.51 15.30
N ILE A 232 -10.27 1.29 14.78
CA ILE A 232 -10.55 0.03 15.49
C ILE A 232 -9.61 -0.18 16.69
N THR A 233 -8.50 0.56 16.78
CA THR A 233 -7.64 0.61 17.97
C THR A 233 -7.30 2.03 18.42
N ARG A 234 -7.02 2.20 19.71
CA ARG A 234 -6.41 3.42 20.25
C ARG A 234 -4.90 3.30 20.11
N GLN A 235 -4.30 4.18 19.31
CA GLN A 235 -2.85 4.26 19.13
C GLN A 235 -2.36 5.70 19.37
N PRO A 236 -1.12 5.88 19.89
CA PRO A 236 -0.48 7.19 19.92
C PRO A 236 -0.48 7.84 18.53
N ALA A 237 -0.60 9.17 18.48
CA ALA A 237 -0.62 9.92 17.23
C ALA A 237 0.60 9.62 16.33
N GLU A 238 1.78 9.41 16.91
CA GLU A 238 3.00 9.03 16.18
C GLU A 238 2.88 7.68 15.45
N LYS A 239 2.23 6.69 16.08
CA LYS A 239 2.00 5.38 15.44
C LYS A 239 0.96 5.48 14.32
N ARG A 240 -0.09 6.27 14.54
CA ARG A 240 -1.10 6.58 13.51
C ARG A 240 -0.47 7.28 12.31
N TRP A 241 0.40 8.25 12.58
CA TRP A 241 1.19 8.95 11.59
C TRP A 241 2.03 8.02 10.72
N LYS A 242 2.87 7.17 11.34
CA LYS A 242 3.71 6.20 10.62
C LYS A 242 2.93 5.23 9.74
N ALA A 243 1.66 4.99 10.05
CA ALA A 243 0.79 4.13 9.26
C ALA A 243 0.15 4.86 8.06
N VAL A 244 -0.10 6.17 8.18
CA VAL A 244 -0.68 7.01 7.12
C VAL A 244 0.40 7.54 6.17
N GLU A 245 1.56 7.93 6.71
CA GLU A 245 2.67 8.55 5.98
C GLU A 245 3.02 7.83 4.66
N PRO A 246 3.13 6.48 4.61
CA PRO A 246 3.44 5.76 3.37
C PRO A 246 2.44 6.00 2.22
N TRP A 247 1.21 6.40 2.53
CA TRP A 247 0.11 6.54 1.57
C TRP A 247 -0.14 7.99 1.15
N LEU A 248 0.64 8.95 1.67
CA LEU A 248 0.50 10.35 1.28
C LEU A 248 0.86 10.56 -0.19
N GLY A 249 -0.05 11.17 -0.95
CA GLY A 249 0.10 11.43 -2.38
C GLY A 249 0.25 10.19 -3.25
N LYS A 250 -0.11 9.02 -2.71
CA LYS A 250 -0.09 7.74 -3.41
C LYS A 250 -1.50 7.17 -3.45
N PHE A 251 -1.99 6.93 -4.65
CA PHE A 251 -3.27 6.30 -4.90
C PHE A 251 -3.04 4.98 -5.59
N ARG A 252 -3.70 3.93 -5.13
CA ARG A 252 -3.59 2.64 -5.80
C ARG A 252 -4.80 1.77 -5.53
N ILE A 253 -5.21 1.05 -6.56
CA ILE A 253 -6.22 0.00 -6.50
C ILE A 253 -5.65 -1.25 -7.16
N ASP A 254 -5.91 -2.38 -6.56
CA ASP A 254 -5.39 -3.68 -6.95
C ASP A 254 -6.54 -4.67 -7.13
N TRP A 255 -6.43 -5.53 -8.15
CA TRP A 255 -7.36 -6.62 -8.43
C TRP A 255 -6.74 -7.95 -8.05
N TYR A 256 -7.48 -8.73 -7.28
CA TYR A 256 -7.04 -10.04 -6.80
C TYR A 256 -8.09 -11.10 -7.05
N THR A 257 -7.64 -12.24 -7.57
CA THR A 257 -8.49 -13.41 -7.78
C THR A 257 -8.58 -14.25 -6.53
N LEU A 258 -9.76 -14.79 -6.25
CA LEU A 258 -9.89 -15.85 -5.26
C LEU A 258 -9.25 -17.12 -5.81
N SER A 259 -8.20 -17.61 -5.15
CA SER A 259 -7.49 -18.83 -5.57
C SER A 259 -8.41 -20.07 -5.54
N LYS A 260 -9.43 -20.07 -4.66
CA LYS A 260 -10.48 -21.08 -4.55
C LYS A 260 -11.80 -20.40 -4.13
N PRO A 261 -12.97 -20.86 -4.62
CA PRO A 261 -14.25 -20.38 -4.13
C PRO A 261 -14.35 -20.51 -2.61
N GLY A 262 -14.88 -19.48 -1.94
CA GLY A 262 -15.04 -19.49 -0.49
C GLY A 262 -13.76 -19.32 0.33
N LYS A 263 -12.63 -18.99 -0.30
CA LYS A 263 -11.36 -18.70 0.40
C LYS A 263 -10.90 -17.28 0.15
N MET A 264 -10.43 -16.61 1.20
CA MET A 264 -9.76 -15.32 1.05
C MET A 264 -8.54 -15.48 0.14
N PRO A 265 -8.28 -14.52 -0.78
CA PRO A 265 -7.04 -14.54 -1.52
C PRO A 265 -5.91 -14.28 -0.52
N ALA A 266 -4.83 -15.05 -0.59
CA ALA A 266 -3.61 -14.60 0.08
C ALA A 266 -3.24 -13.27 -0.59
N LEU A 267 -3.15 -12.18 0.18
CA LEU A 267 -2.93 -10.82 -0.37
C LEU A 267 -1.46 -10.65 -0.81
N THR A 268 -0.90 -11.64 -1.50
CA THR A 268 0.47 -11.67 -2.00
C THR A 268 0.53 -11.17 -3.44
N PRO A 269 1.67 -10.61 -3.90
CA PRO A 269 1.82 -10.15 -5.28
C PRO A 269 1.53 -11.22 -6.35
N VAL A 270 1.62 -12.50 -5.99
CA VAL A 270 1.34 -13.63 -6.88
C VAL A 270 -0.13 -13.69 -7.28
N ASN A 271 -1.05 -13.43 -6.34
CA ASN A 271 -2.49 -13.47 -6.57
C ASN A 271 -3.06 -12.15 -7.14
N ARG A 272 -2.22 -11.11 -7.23
CA ARG A 272 -2.58 -9.85 -7.88
C ARG A 272 -2.59 -10.05 -9.37
N VAL A 273 -3.76 -9.89 -9.98
CA VAL A 273 -3.93 -9.96 -11.44
C VAL A 273 -3.91 -8.59 -12.09
N GLY A 274 -4.02 -7.52 -11.30
CA GLY A 274 -4.03 -6.17 -11.83
C GLY A 274 -3.80 -5.09 -10.80
N PHE A 275 -3.36 -3.92 -11.24
CA PHE A 275 -3.36 -2.70 -10.45
C PHE A 275 -3.37 -1.43 -11.31
N CYS A 276 -3.80 -0.32 -10.70
CA CYS A 276 -3.54 1.04 -11.15
C CYS A 276 -2.98 1.82 -9.97
N GLU A 277 -1.87 2.51 -10.18
CA GLU A 277 -1.13 3.28 -9.17
C GLU A 277 -0.84 4.67 -9.72
N MET A 278 -1.06 5.71 -8.93
CA MET A 278 -0.63 7.06 -9.21
C MET A 278 0.16 7.59 -8.02
N VAL A 279 1.30 8.22 -8.30
CA VAL A 279 2.24 8.73 -7.32
C VAL A 279 2.57 10.18 -7.65
N TRP A 280 2.58 11.01 -6.61
CA TRP A 280 3.23 12.30 -6.66
C TRP A 280 4.74 12.13 -6.40
N GLU A 281 5.55 12.31 -7.44
CA GLU A 281 6.98 11.97 -7.44
C GLU A 281 7.79 12.79 -6.44
N GLU A 282 7.65 14.12 -6.44
CA GLU A 282 8.45 14.97 -5.54
C GLU A 282 8.10 14.71 -4.06
N LEU A 283 6.85 14.39 -3.76
CA LEU A 283 6.43 14.03 -2.40
C LEU A 283 7.02 12.68 -1.98
N GLU A 284 7.12 11.70 -2.89
CA GLU A 284 7.74 10.41 -2.58
C GLU A 284 9.26 10.54 -2.38
N GLU A 285 9.94 11.34 -3.21
CA GLU A 285 11.38 11.59 -3.09
C GLU A 285 11.76 12.31 -1.79
N LYS A 286 10.97 13.32 -1.40
CA LYS A 286 11.23 14.17 -0.23
C LYS A 286 10.29 13.88 0.93
N LYS A 287 9.73 12.67 0.98
CA LYS A 287 8.66 12.27 1.91
C LYS A 287 8.97 12.63 3.35
N ALA A 288 10.16 12.29 3.83
CA ALA A 288 10.57 12.54 5.22
C ALA A 288 10.71 14.04 5.58
N GLU A 289 10.93 14.91 4.59
CA GLU A 289 10.98 16.36 4.76
C GLU A 289 9.56 16.93 4.77
N PHE A 290 8.75 16.57 3.77
CA PHE A 290 7.36 17.02 3.65
C PHE A 290 6.49 16.56 4.81
N SER A 291 6.62 15.28 5.21
CA SER A 291 5.77 14.63 6.19
C SER A 291 5.82 15.35 7.56
N ARG A 292 6.96 15.94 7.92
CA ARG A 292 7.14 16.70 9.18
C ARG A 292 6.36 18.01 9.23
N HIS A 293 5.99 18.55 8.08
CA HIS A 293 5.38 19.89 7.98
C HIS A 293 3.92 19.87 7.52
N LEU A 294 3.39 18.70 7.13
CA LEU A 294 2.02 18.58 6.68
C LEU A 294 1.05 18.45 7.86
N THR A 295 0.00 19.26 7.84
CA THR A 295 -1.17 19.16 8.72
C THR A 295 -2.21 18.21 8.15
N VAL A 296 -3.05 17.60 9.00
CA VAL A 296 -4.09 16.66 8.53
C VAL A 296 -4.99 17.27 7.45
N SER A 297 -5.34 18.55 7.60
CA SER A 297 -6.13 19.29 6.60
C SER A 297 -5.40 19.38 5.26
N GLN A 298 -4.08 19.59 5.26
CA GLN A 298 -3.28 19.61 4.03
C GLN A 298 -3.24 18.24 3.35
N MET A 299 -3.18 17.14 4.11
CA MET A 299 -3.22 15.78 3.53
C MET A 299 -4.57 15.48 2.89
N GLN A 300 -5.65 15.91 3.54
CA GLN A 300 -7.00 15.79 2.99
C GLN A 300 -7.13 16.61 1.70
N GLN A 301 -6.60 17.83 1.66
CA GLN A 301 -6.56 18.65 0.44
C GLN A 301 -5.74 18.01 -0.68
N ILE A 302 -4.55 17.48 -0.38
CA ILE A 302 -3.75 16.71 -1.36
C ILE A 302 -4.59 15.57 -1.92
N HIS A 303 -5.25 14.80 -1.05
CA HIS A 303 -6.06 13.67 -1.46
C HIS A 303 -7.24 14.11 -2.34
N GLN A 304 -7.95 15.17 -1.96
CA GLN A 304 -9.10 15.70 -2.68
C GLN A 304 -8.73 16.24 -4.07
N VAL A 305 -7.58 16.89 -4.18
CA VAL A 305 -7.13 17.52 -5.44
C VAL A 305 -6.58 16.49 -6.43
N LEU A 306 -5.90 15.45 -5.94
CA LEU A 306 -5.31 14.42 -6.80
C LEU A 306 -6.30 13.28 -7.12
N TRP A 307 -7.38 13.14 -6.37
CA TRP A 307 -8.34 12.06 -6.59
C TRP A 307 -8.97 12.04 -8.00
N PRO A 308 -9.44 13.18 -8.57
CA PRO A 308 -9.98 13.20 -9.93
C PRO A 308 -8.95 12.75 -10.99
N GLU A 309 -7.69 13.13 -10.83
CA GLU A 309 -6.60 12.71 -11.72
C GLU A 309 -6.41 11.19 -11.69
N PHE A 310 -6.52 10.58 -10.51
CA PHE A 310 -6.46 9.13 -10.37
C PHE A 310 -7.66 8.43 -11.02
N CYS A 311 -8.88 8.96 -10.84
CA CYS A 311 -10.07 8.46 -11.52
C CYS A 311 -9.89 8.48 -13.04
N GLN A 312 -9.36 9.59 -13.60
CA GLN A 312 -9.13 9.72 -15.03
C GLN A 312 -8.14 8.66 -15.55
N VAL A 313 -7.01 8.47 -14.88
CA VAL A 313 -6.03 7.41 -15.19
C VAL A 313 -6.69 6.03 -15.25
N VAL A 314 -7.54 5.71 -14.28
CA VAL A 314 -8.23 4.42 -14.23
C VAL A 314 -9.23 4.33 -15.38
N SER A 315 -9.99 5.38 -15.67
CA SER A 315 -10.95 5.43 -16.78
C SER A 315 -10.25 5.16 -18.12
N ASP A 316 -9.21 5.93 -18.43
CA ASP A 316 -8.45 5.83 -19.68
C ASP A 316 -7.91 4.41 -19.88
N PHE A 317 -7.35 3.82 -18.83
CA PHE A 317 -6.84 2.46 -18.90
C PHE A 317 -7.93 1.40 -19.12
N MET A 318 -9.13 1.58 -18.54
CA MET A 318 -10.25 0.66 -18.74
C MET A 318 -10.84 0.76 -20.15
N GLU A 319 -10.87 1.96 -20.73
CA GLU A 319 -11.24 2.18 -22.13
C GLU A 319 -10.24 1.49 -23.07
N GLU A 320 -8.93 1.71 -22.88
CA GLU A 320 -7.88 1.05 -23.65
C GLU A 320 -7.98 -0.48 -23.58
N LEU A 321 -8.23 -1.03 -22.39
CA LEU A 321 -8.42 -2.46 -22.19
C LEU A 321 -9.62 -2.99 -22.97
N THR A 322 -10.73 -2.26 -22.98
CA THR A 322 -11.97 -2.66 -23.67
C THR A 322 -11.79 -2.67 -25.19
N VAL A 323 -11.06 -1.70 -25.74
CA VAL A 323 -10.69 -1.69 -27.16
C VAL A 323 -9.80 -2.89 -27.50
N ALA A 324 -8.77 -3.15 -26.70
CA ALA A 324 -7.84 -4.26 -26.91
C ALA A 324 -8.54 -5.64 -26.84
N GLU A 325 -9.53 -5.80 -25.96
CA GLU A 325 -10.38 -6.99 -25.90
C GLU A 325 -11.14 -7.22 -27.23
N SER A 326 -11.74 -6.16 -27.77
CA SER A 326 -12.55 -6.24 -28.99
C SER A 326 -11.76 -6.64 -30.24
N ASP A 327 -10.47 -6.28 -30.29
CA ASP A 327 -9.58 -6.63 -31.39
C ASP A 327 -9.00 -8.04 -31.26
N SER A 328 -8.94 -8.59 -30.04
CA SER A 328 -8.45 -9.96 -29.80
C SER A 328 -9.46 -11.06 -30.15
N VAL A 329 -10.74 -10.71 -30.34
CA VAL A 329 -11.84 -11.64 -30.65
C VAL A 329 -12.12 -11.74 -32.17
N LYS A 330 -11.53 -10.85 -32.97
CA LYS A 330 -11.57 -10.90 -34.45
C LYS A 330 -10.40 -11.69 -35.00
#